data_AF-A0A851JAT9-F1
#
_entry.id   AF-A0A851JAT9-F1
#
_cell.length_a   1.000
_cell.length_b   1.000
_cell.length_c   1.000
_cell.angle_alpha   90.00
_cell.angle_beta   90.00
_cell.angle_gamma   90.00
#
_symmetry.space_group_name_H-M   'P 1'
#
loop_
_entity.id
_entity.type
_entity.pdbx_description
1 polymer ?
#
loop_
_entity_poly.entity_id
_entity_poly.type
_entity_poly.pdbx_seq_one_letter_code
_entity_poly.pdbx_strand_id
1 'polypeptide(L)'
;LCSAAARGDHEEVRKLLDAGVDPNGTNSLGRTPLQVMMLGSPRVAELLLRHGADPNRPDPRTGCLPAHDAARAGFLETLAALHRAGARL
;
A
#
# COMPACT_ATOMS: atom_id res chain seq x y z
N LEU A 1 7.36 -8.36 -3.10
CA LEU A 1 6.83 -7.12 -2.48
C LEU A 1 5.43 -7.32 -1.86
N CYS A 2 4.41 -7.71 -2.64
CA CYS A 2 3.04 -7.91 -2.12
C CYS A 2 2.94 -8.83 -0.88
N SER A 3 3.64 -9.97 -0.86
CA SER A 3 3.62 -10.89 0.29
C SER A 3 4.23 -10.28 1.56
N ALA A 4 5.37 -9.58 1.44
CA ALA A 4 6.00 -8.87 2.56
C ALA A 4 5.10 -7.73 3.09
N ALA A 5 4.49 -6.97 2.18
CA ALA A 5 3.55 -5.91 2.54
C ALA A 5 2.34 -6.46 3.31
N ALA A 6 1.74 -7.56 2.86
CA ALA A 6 0.59 -8.20 3.51
C ALA A 6 0.91 -8.72 4.92
N ARG A 7 2.17 -9.08 5.19
CA ARG A 7 2.65 -9.48 6.52
C ARG A 7 2.99 -8.29 7.43
N GLY A 8 3.03 -7.07 6.92
CA GLY A 8 3.50 -5.90 7.68
C GLY A 8 5.03 -5.85 7.86
N ASP A 9 5.78 -6.65 7.10
CA ASP A 9 7.22 -6.80 7.24
C ASP A 9 7.96 -5.63 6.58
N HIS A 10 8.05 -4.50 7.29
CA HIS A 10 8.62 -3.27 6.77
C HIS A 10 10.11 -3.37 6.42
N GLU A 11 10.86 -4.28 7.06
CA GLU A 11 12.27 -4.51 6.77
C GLU A 11 12.43 -5.19 5.41
N GLU A 12 11.65 -6.24 5.16
CA GLU A 12 11.66 -6.92 3.86
C GLU A 12 11.08 -6.05 2.75
N VAL A 13 10.03 -5.27 3.03
CA VAL A 13 9.49 -4.28 2.09
C VAL A 13 10.59 -3.28 1.70
N ARG A 14 11.33 -2.72 2.67
CA ARG A 14 12.42 -1.78 2.40
C ARG A 14 13.52 -2.42 1.53
N LYS A 15 14.01 -3.61 1.91
CA LYS A 15 15.04 -4.32 1.13
C LYS A 15 14.63 -4.54 -0.33
N LEU A 16 13.39 -4.97 -0.56
CA LEU A 16 12.89 -5.22 -1.90
C LEU A 16 12.76 -3.92 -2.72
N LEU A 17 12.29 -2.84 -2.10
CA LEU A 17 12.18 -1.53 -2.75
C LEU A 17 13.56 -0.94 -3.06
N ASP A 18 14.53 -1.06 -2.15
CA ASP A 18 15.91 -0.63 -2.36
C ASP A 18 16.62 -1.44 -3.46
N ALA A 19 16.21 -2.69 -3.69
CA ALA A 19 16.66 -3.52 -4.80
C ALA A 19 16.03 -3.14 -6.16
N GLY A 20 15.19 -2.09 -6.21
CA GLY A 20 14.57 -1.60 -7.44
C GLY A 20 13.33 -2.37 -7.89
N VAL A 21 12.70 -3.15 -7.00
CA VAL A 21 11.41 -3.79 -7.30
C VAL A 21 10.34 -2.71 -7.52
N ASP A 22 9.58 -2.84 -8.61
CA ASP A 22 8.48 -1.91 -8.91
C ASP A 22 7.46 -1.88 -7.76
N PRO A 23 7.26 -0.72 -7.09
CA PRO A 23 6.30 -0.56 -6.00
C PRO A 23 4.83 -0.73 -6.46
N ASN A 24 4.56 -0.67 -7.76
CA ASN A 24 3.25 -0.85 -8.36
C ASN A 24 3.05 -2.24 -8.97
N GLY A 25 4.04 -3.13 -8.86
CA GLY A 25 3.99 -4.49 -9.37
C GLY A 25 2.88 -5.32 -8.70
N THR A 26 1.97 -5.86 -9.51
CA THR A 26 0.78 -6.54 -8.99
C THR A 26 1.02 -8.02 -8.67
N ASN A 27 0.31 -8.55 -7.67
CA ASN A 27 0.25 -10.00 -7.44
C ASN A 27 -0.64 -10.72 -8.47
N SER A 28 -0.83 -12.03 -8.30
CA SER A 28 -1.69 -12.86 -9.15
C SER A 28 -3.17 -12.47 -9.17
N LEU A 29 -3.62 -11.65 -8.22
CA LEU A 29 -4.98 -11.10 -8.17
C LEU A 29 -5.07 -9.71 -8.83
N GLY A 30 -4.00 -9.23 -9.47
CA GLY A 30 -3.94 -7.90 -10.06
C GLY A 30 -3.87 -6.76 -9.03
N ARG A 31 -3.59 -7.06 -7.76
CA ARG A 31 -3.53 -6.07 -6.68
C ARG A 31 -2.11 -5.57 -6.44
N THR A 32 -1.95 -4.29 -6.18
CA THR A 32 -0.65 -3.68 -5.82
C THR A 32 -0.25 -4.00 -4.38
N PRO A 33 1.03 -3.83 -4.01
CA PRO A 33 1.48 -3.98 -2.63
C PRO A 33 0.74 -3.05 -1.67
N LEU A 34 0.43 -1.82 -2.11
CA LEU A 34 -0.29 -0.83 -1.31
C LEU A 34 -1.75 -1.23 -1.04
N GLN A 35 -2.37 -2.01 -1.93
CA GLN A 35 -3.72 -2.54 -1.75
C GLN A 35 -3.77 -3.78 -0.84
N VAL A 36 -2.69 -4.57 -0.78
CA VAL A 36 -2.65 -5.82 0.02
C VAL A 36 -1.89 -5.69 1.32
N MET A 37 -1.26 -4.54 1.59
CA MET A 37 -0.46 -4.35 2.80
C MET A 37 -1.29 -4.52 4.07
N MET A 38 -0.63 -4.86 5.17
CA MET A 38 -1.23 -4.78 6.49
C MET A 38 -1.63 -3.33 6.78
N LEU A 39 -2.91 -2.98 6.62
CA LEU A 39 -3.39 -1.60 6.75
C LEU A 39 -3.12 -0.99 8.15
N GLY A 40 -2.96 -1.81 9.19
CA GLY A 40 -2.53 -1.37 10.52
C GLY A 40 -1.04 -1.01 10.63
N SER A 41 -0.26 -1.15 9.55
CA SER A 41 1.16 -0.81 9.49
C SER A 41 1.38 0.46 8.65
N PRO A 42 1.19 1.67 9.23
CA PRO A 42 1.41 2.92 8.50
C PRO A 42 2.84 3.02 7.94
N ARG A 43 3.80 2.36 8.60
CA ARG A 43 5.19 2.32 8.13
C ARG A 43 5.35 1.64 6.78
N VAL A 44 4.61 0.55 6.51
CA VAL A 44 4.64 -0.12 5.21
C VAL A 44 4.01 0.78 4.13
N ALA A 45 2.92 1.47 4.47
CA ALA A 45 2.29 2.45 3.59
C ALA A 45 3.30 3.54 3.20
N GLU A 46 3.95 4.16 4.18
CA GLU A 46 4.96 5.19 3.95
C GLU A 46 6.11 4.72 3.07
N LEU A 47 6.64 3.52 3.29
CA LEU A 47 7.73 2.98 2.48
C LEU A 47 7.30 2.81 1.02
N LEU A 48 6.15 2.18 0.78
CA LEU A 48 5.62 2.00 -0.56
C LEU A 48 5.39 3.34 -1.26
N LEU A 49 4.77 4.30 -0.58
CA LEU A 49 4.47 5.64 -1.12
C LEU A 49 5.75 6.43 -1.43
N ARG A 50 6.77 6.38 -0.56
CA ARG A 50 8.07 7.05 -0.79
C ARG A 50 8.80 6.52 -2.01
N HIS A 51 8.62 5.25 -2.35
CA HIS A 51 9.20 4.66 -3.55
C HIS A 51 8.33 4.84 -4.81
N GLY A 52 7.19 5.52 -4.72
CA GLY A 52 6.33 5.84 -5.87
C GLY A 52 5.15 4.89 -6.09
N ALA A 53 4.70 4.17 -5.06
CA ALA A 53 3.42 3.47 -5.14
C ALA A 53 2.27 4.45 -5.37
N ASP A 54 1.39 4.16 -6.33
CA ASP A 54 0.21 4.98 -6.63
C ASP A 54 -0.91 4.71 -5.61
N PRO A 55 -1.27 5.69 -4.76
CA PRO A 55 -2.34 5.54 -3.77
C PRO A 55 -3.74 5.56 -4.39
N ASN A 56 -3.88 5.93 -5.66
CA ASN A 56 -5.17 6.10 -6.33
C ASN A 56 -5.48 4.95 -7.30
N ARG A 57 -4.68 3.88 -7.30
CA ARG A 57 -4.98 2.70 -8.12
C ARG A 57 -6.17 1.94 -7.55
N PRO A 58 -7.27 1.76 -8.32
CA PRO A 58 -8.44 1.02 -7.85
C PRO A 58 -8.16 -0.47 -7.78
N ASP A 59 -8.77 -1.13 -6.79
CA ASP A 59 -8.80 -2.59 -6.69
C ASP A 59 -9.56 -3.14 -7.92
N PRO A 60 -8.98 -4.09 -8.67
CA PRO A 60 -9.58 -4.57 -9.92
C PRO A 60 -10.91 -5.31 -9.72
N ARG A 61 -11.22 -5.77 -8.50
CA ARG A 61 -12.44 -6.52 -8.18
C ARG A 61 -13.51 -5.64 -7.53
N THR A 62 -13.13 -4.70 -6.67
CA THR A 62 -14.09 -3.88 -5.91
C THR A 62 -14.17 -2.43 -6.37
N GLY A 63 -13.20 -1.95 -7.16
CA GLY A 63 -13.06 -0.54 -7.51
C GLY A 63 -12.66 0.37 -6.34
N CYS A 64 -12.47 -0.19 -5.13
CA CYS A 64 -12.09 0.57 -3.95
C CYS A 64 -10.64 1.05 -4.06
N LEU A 65 -10.34 2.14 -3.37
CA LEU A 65 -8.98 2.70 -3.26
C LEU A 65 -8.41 2.25 -1.91
N PRO A 66 -7.08 2.18 -1.75
CA PRO A 66 -6.46 1.93 -0.46
C PRO A 66 -7.00 2.82 0.67
N ALA A 67 -7.31 4.09 0.38
CA ALA A 67 -7.89 5.01 1.35
C ALA A 67 -9.30 4.60 1.81
N HIS A 68 -10.15 4.10 0.91
CA HIS A 68 -11.48 3.60 1.26
C HIS A 68 -11.40 2.43 2.26
N ASP A 69 -10.46 1.50 2.05
CA ASP A 69 -10.29 0.35 2.94
C ASP A 69 -9.68 0.77 4.30
N ALA A 70 -8.70 1.68 4.31
CA ALA A 70 -8.14 2.24 5.55
C ALA A 70 -9.18 3.00 6.38
N ALA A 71 -10.03 3.81 5.73
CA ALA A 71 -11.12 4.54 6.38
C ALA A 71 -12.18 3.59 6.94
N ARG A 72 -12.61 2.58 6.16
CA ARG A 72 -13.60 1.59 6.59
C ARG A 72 -13.14 0.78 7.80
N ALA A 73 -11.85 0.46 7.88
CA ALA A 73 -11.26 -0.30 8.98
C ALA A 73 -10.78 0.57 10.16
N GLY A 74 -10.85 1.90 10.05
CA GLY A 74 -10.45 2.81 11.14
C GLY A 74 -8.93 2.98 11.32
N PHE A 75 -8.12 2.66 10.31
CA PHE A 75 -6.66 2.84 10.37
C PHE A 75 -6.26 4.28 10.06
N LEU A 76 -6.51 5.18 11.02
CA LEU A 76 -6.36 6.63 10.85
C LEU A 76 -4.94 7.05 10.43
N GLU A 77 -3.90 6.46 11.01
CA GLU A 77 -2.51 6.80 10.65
C GLU A 77 -2.18 6.40 9.21
N THR A 78 -2.65 5.24 8.77
CA THR A 78 -2.48 4.77 7.39
C THR A 78 -3.29 5.61 6.42
N LEU A 79 -4.53 5.96 6.78
CA LEU A 79 -5.37 6.87 6.01
C LEU A 79 -4.69 8.25 5.86
N ALA A 80 -4.12 8.78 6.94
CA ALA A 80 -3.38 10.03 6.93
C ALA A 80 -2.13 9.94 6.05
N ALA A 81 -1.37 8.84 6.10
CA ALA A 81 -0.22 8.62 5.23
C ALA A 81 -0.63 8.59 3.73
N LEU A 82 -1.71 7.88 3.41
CA LEU A 82 -2.28 7.83 2.06
C LEU A 82 -2.72 9.23 1.59
N HIS A 83 -3.47 9.97 2.42
CA HIS A 83 -3.94 11.32 2.09
C HIS A 83 -2.78 12.29 1.83
N ARG A 84 -1.75 12.27 2.69
CA ARG A 84 -0.53 13.09 2.50
C ARG A 84 0.20 12.76 1.20
N ALA A 85 0.11 11.52 0.73
CA ALA A 85 0.67 11.09 -0.56
C ALA A 85 -0.27 11.33 -1.75
N GLY A 86 -1.39 12.04 -1.57
CA GLY A 86 -2.30 12.41 -2.64
C GLY A 86 -3.42 11.39 -2.90
N ALA A 87 -3.73 10.51 -1.96
CA ALA A 87 -4.90 9.63 -2.06
C ALA A 87 -6.20 10.45 -2.05
N ARG A 88 -7.13 10.08 -2.92
CA ARG A 88 -8.51 10.58 -2.93
C ARG A 88 -9.29 9.92 -1.79
N LEU A 89 -10.00 10.73 -1.02
CA LEU A 89 -10.86 10.33 0.09
C LEU A 89 -12.31 10.14 -0.36
#